data_AF-A0ABD3CTF1-F1
#
_entry.id   AF-A0ABD3CTF1-F1
#
_cell.length_a   1.000
_cell.length_b   1.000
_cell.length_c   1.000
_cell.angle_alpha   90.00
_cell.angle_beta   90.00
_cell.angle_gamma   90.00
#
_symmetry.space_group_name_H-M   'P 1'
#
loop_
_entity.id
_entity.type
_entity.pdbx_description
1 polymer ?
#
loop_
_entity_poly.entity_id
_entity_poly.type
_entity_poly.pdbx_seq_one_letter_code
_entity_poly.pdbx_strand_id
1 'polypeptide(L)'
;MQSEFHDTYSIEISYNLALRAKHQSFAIMYGTEKSSFAILPSYLYMLRRTIPGSFTAVDIDRVTSQFKNALFALGPAIQGFRKHAHPVIVVDGTFLTGKYKGILFVAVTHDDVDMVLSQLERAYSSPNPLLIVSDGAKSISNAIKTVFPRAKHGLCIVHMMRNMKVYGREAINLFSKAAFAFDGNVCSTLTRKLQKIHPGAYENIMKIGLKKWARSACDVRRFHYMTSNAVETFNARIIWARTLPVTSVLEILRSISEKWFYKRNKAAMERDHELTEDAEKLLGEAIEKGAKLRAEPIGSNKFNVKDG
;
A
#
# COMPACT_ATOMS: atom_id res chain seq x y z
N MET A 1 -4.11 6.67 -30.02
CA MET A 1 -4.82 7.89 -30.47
C MET A 1 -4.27 8.48 -31.77
N GLN A 2 -3.06 9.07 -31.87
CA GLN A 2 -2.58 9.56 -33.19
C GLN A 2 -2.34 8.41 -34.19
N SER A 3 -1.57 7.40 -33.78
CA SER A 3 -1.36 6.17 -34.57
C SER A 3 -2.69 5.48 -34.86
N GLU A 4 -3.49 5.27 -33.82
CA GLU A 4 -4.82 4.66 -33.91
C GLU A 4 -5.77 5.36 -34.90
N PHE A 5 -5.76 6.70 -34.98
CA PHE A 5 -6.58 7.45 -35.95
C PHE A 5 -6.08 7.26 -37.39
N HIS A 6 -4.77 7.26 -37.57
CA HIS A 6 -4.16 6.96 -38.86
C HIS A 6 -4.44 5.51 -39.29
N ASP A 7 -4.28 4.56 -38.38
CA ASP A 7 -4.45 3.12 -38.66
C ASP A 7 -5.91 2.75 -38.92
N THR A 8 -6.86 3.40 -38.25
CA THR A 8 -8.30 3.08 -38.36
C THR A 8 -8.99 3.87 -39.47
N TYR A 9 -8.63 5.14 -39.64
CA TYR A 9 -9.37 6.07 -40.51
C TYR A 9 -8.51 6.66 -41.63
N SER A 10 -7.21 6.35 -41.70
CA SER A 10 -6.25 6.95 -42.64
C SER A 10 -6.21 8.49 -42.57
N ILE A 11 -6.51 9.05 -41.38
CA ILE A 11 -6.47 10.49 -41.13
C ILE A 11 -5.28 10.80 -40.24
N GLU A 12 -4.39 11.67 -40.73
CA GLU A 12 -3.34 12.25 -39.90
C GLU A 12 -3.90 13.39 -39.03
N ILE A 13 -3.70 13.29 -37.72
CA ILE A 13 -4.04 14.34 -36.77
C ILE A 13 -2.81 14.81 -36.00
N SER A 14 -2.71 16.13 -35.80
CA SER A 14 -1.66 16.71 -34.96
C SER A 14 -1.83 16.31 -33.49
N TYR A 15 -0.73 16.27 -32.74
CA TYR A 15 -0.74 15.95 -31.32
C TYR A 15 -1.67 16.87 -30.52
N ASN A 16 -1.63 18.17 -30.82
CA ASN A 16 -2.47 19.18 -30.17
C ASN A 16 -3.96 19.02 -30.49
N LEU A 17 -4.30 18.52 -31.69
CA LEU A 17 -5.69 18.19 -32.03
C LEU A 17 -6.15 16.94 -31.25
N ALA A 18 -5.35 15.88 -31.24
CA ALA A 18 -5.63 14.66 -30.48
C ALA A 18 -5.80 14.93 -28.98
N LEU A 19 -4.93 15.75 -28.39
CA LEU A 19 -5.00 16.11 -26.98
C LEU A 19 -6.26 16.92 -26.65
N ARG A 20 -6.62 17.89 -27.49
CA ARG A 20 -7.85 18.69 -27.32
C ARG A 20 -9.10 17.82 -27.44
N ALA A 21 -9.16 16.95 -28.45
CA ALA A 21 -10.26 16.01 -28.64
C ALA A 21 -10.41 15.10 -27.41
N LYS A 22 -9.30 14.54 -26.90
CA LYS A 22 -9.30 13.74 -25.66
C LYS A 22 -9.87 14.51 -24.47
N HIS A 23 -9.39 15.74 -24.24
CA HIS A 23 -9.88 16.56 -23.12
C HIS A 23 -11.37 16.88 -23.24
N GLN A 24 -11.85 17.18 -24.46
CA GLN A 24 -13.26 17.47 -24.70
C GLN A 24 -14.14 16.24 -24.51
N SER A 25 -13.75 15.07 -25.02
CA SER A 25 -14.46 13.82 -24.78
C SER A 25 -14.49 13.47 -23.29
N PHE A 26 -13.40 13.71 -22.56
CA PHE A 26 -13.36 13.48 -21.11
C PHE A 26 -14.28 14.45 -20.36
N ALA A 27 -14.32 15.72 -20.76
CA ALA A 27 -15.22 16.69 -20.17
C ALA A 27 -16.70 16.35 -20.40
N ILE A 28 -17.03 15.78 -21.56
CA ILE A 28 -18.39 15.28 -21.86
C ILE A 28 -18.75 14.08 -20.98
N MET A 29 -17.84 13.10 -20.86
CA MET A 29 -18.12 11.87 -20.10
C MET A 29 -18.08 12.04 -18.58
N TYR A 30 -17.12 12.83 -18.07
CA TYR A 30 -16.79 12.90 -16.65
C TYR A 30 -17.01 14.28 -16.03
N GLY A 31 -17.48 15.24 -16.82
CA GLY A 31 -17.54 16.64 -16.42
C GLY A 31 -16.18 17.33 -16.45
N THR A 32 -16.20 18.63 -16.22
CA THR A 32 -14.98 19.44 -16.11
C THR A 32 -14.31 19.27 -14.75
N GLU A 33 -13.03 19.58 -14.64
CA GLU A 33 -12.35 19.57 -13.35
C GLU A 33 -12.93 20.60 -12.38
N LYS A 34 -13.37 21.77 -12.89
CA LYS A 34 -14.02 22.81 -12.08
C LYS A 34 -15.33 22.31 -11.48
N SER A 35 -16.19 21.69 -12.29
CA SER A 35 -17.45 21.10 -11.81
C SER A 35 -17.19 19.96 -10.84
N SER A 36 -16.14 19.16 -11.07
CA SER A 36 -15.75 18.06 -10.19
C SER A 36 -15.37 18.55 -8.78
N PHE A 37 -14.53 19.59 -8.66
CA PHE A 37 -14.24 20.18 -7.35
C PHE A 37 -15.47 20.82 -6.70
N ALA A 38 -16.37 21.42 -7.48
CA ALA A 38 -17.59 22.03 -6.95
C ALA A 38 -18.56 21.01 -6.33
N ILE A 39 -18.70 19.82 -6.93
CA ILE A 39 -19.61 18.77 -6.42
C ILE A 39 -18.94 17.85 -5.38
N LEU A 40 -17.62 17.92 -5.23
CA LEU A 40 -16.85 17.03 -4.34
C LEU A 40 -17.39 16.97 -2.90
N PRO A 41 -17.72 18.10 -2.22
CA PRO A 41 -18.31 18.04 -0.88
C PRO A 41 -19.64 17.29 -0.85
N SER A 42 -20.52 17.53 -1.83
CA SER A 42 -21.83 16.87 -1.94
C SER A 42 -21.67 15.37 -2.23
N TYR A 43 -20.73 15.00 -3.10
CA TYR A 43 -20.39 13.60 -3.37
C TYR A 43 -19.95 12.87 -2.11
N LEU A 44 -19.00 13.45 -1.35
CA LEU A 44 -18.50 12.87 -0.11
C LEU A 44 -19.61 12.78 0.96
N TYR A 45 -20.46 13.80 1.06
CA TYR A 45 -21.62 13.77 1.93
C TYR A 45 -22.58 12.62 1.58
N MET A 46 -22.91 12.45 0.30
CA MET A 46 -23.77 11.38 -0.17
C MET A 46 -23.13 10.00 0.05
N LEU A 47 -21.84 9.85 -0.22
CA LEU A 47 -21.09 8.61 0.03
C LEU A 47 -21.21 8.17 1.50
N ARG A 48 -21.06 9.10 2.44
CA ARG A 48 -21.21 8.83 3.87
C ARG A 48 -22.63 8.43 4.25
N ARG A 49 -23.64 8.95 3.55
CA ARG A 49 -25.06 8.61 3.78
C ARG A 49 -25.44 7.26 3.20
N THR A 50 -24.95 6.92 2.00
CA THR A 50 -25.33 5.69 1.29
C THR A 50 -24.55 4.48 1.78
N ILE A 51 -23.34 4.68 2.32
CA ILE A 51 -22.50 3.60 2.86
C ILE A 51 -22.24 3.89 4.34
N PRO A 52 -23.12 3.42 5.24
CA PRO A 52 -22.99 3.65 6.68
C PRO A 52 -21.62 3.25 7.23
N GLY A 53 -21.13 4.00 8.22
CA GLY A 53 -19.80 3.79 8.81
C GLY A 53 -18.64 4.36 7.99
N SER A 54 -18.88 4.84 6.76
CA SER A 54 -17.85 5.50 5.96
C SER A 54 -17.41 6.82 6.59
N PHE A 55 -16.13 7.12 6.37
CA PHE A 55 -15.51 8.38 6.75
C PHE A 55 -15.23 9.21 5.50
N THR A 56 -15.55 10.49 5.57
CA THR A 56 -15.21 11.45 4.51
C THR A 56 -14.86 12.78 5.13
N ALA A 57 -13.86 13.47 4.58
CA ALA A 57 -13.53 14.83 4.94
C ALA A 57 -13.04 15.62 3.72
N VAL A 58 -13.31 16.91 3.72
CA VAL A 58 -12.79 17.86 2.73
C VAL A 58 -12.25 19.08 3.47
N ASP A 59 -11.04 19.46 3.14
CA ASP A 59 -10.36 20.63 3.69
C ASP A 59 -10.21 21.69 2.59
N ILE A 60 -10.67 22.90 2.92
CA ILE A 60 -10.68 24.05 2.04
C ILE A 60 -10.01 25.18 2.81
N ASP A 61 -9.07 25.86 2.15
CA ASP A 61 -8.47 27.06 2.69
C ASP A 61 -9.55 28.12 2.93
N ARG A 62 -9.71 28.56 4.18
CA ARG A 62 -10.75 29.54 4.55
C ARG A 62 -10.50 30.94 3.99
N VAL A 63 -9.25 31.27 3.64
CA VAL A 63 -8.87 32.58 3.10
C VAL A 63 -8.99 32.57 1.59
N THR A 64 -8.40 31.57 0.92
CA THR A 64 -8.35 31.53 -0.55
C THR A 64 -9.55 30.81 -1.16
N SER A 65 -10.37 30.12 -0.35
CA SER A 65 -11.43 29.22 -0.81
C SER A 65 -10.93 28.12 -1.75
N GLN A 66 -9.65 27.77 -1.66
CA GLN A 66 -9.03 26.73 -2.49
C GLN A 66 -9.05 25.38 -1.80
N PHE A 67 -9.24 24.33 -2.60
CA PHE A 67 -9.12 22.95 -2.14
C PHE A 67 -7.71 22.67 -1.60
N LYS A 68 -7.63 22.07 -0.39
CA LYS A 68 -6.38 21.59 0.19
C LYS A 68 -6.24 20.08 0.06
N ASN A 69 -7.23 19.35 0.57
CA ASN A 69 -7.25 17.89 0.54
C ASN A 69 -8.67 17.35 0.69
N ALA A 70 -8.87 16.11 0.26
CA ALA A 70 -10.07 15.33 0.52
C ALA A 70 -9.67 13.92 0.89
N LEU A 71 -10.51 13.31 1.71
CA LEU A 71 -10.24 12.08 2.41
C LEU A 71 -11.51 11.24 2.38
N PHE A 72 -11.35 9.95 2.10
CA PHE A 72 -12.47 9.02 2.20
C PHE A 72 -11.99 7.62 2.56
N ALA A 73 -12.83 6.90 3.30
CA ALA A 73 -12.65 5.50 3.63
C ALA A 73 -14.04 4.87 3.78
N LEU A 74 -14.26 3.72 3.16
CA LEU A 74 -15.57 3.06 3.18
C LEU A 74 -15.79 2.35 4.52
N GLY A 75 -17.03 2.40 5.02
CA GLY A 75 -17.42 1.80 6.30
C GLY A 75 -17.03 0.33 6.44
N PRO A 76 -17.33 -0.53 5.44
CA PRO A 76 -16.92 -1.93 5.45
C PRO A 76 -15.39 -2.11 5.58
N ALA A 77 -14.59 -1.32 4.85
CA ALA A 77 -13.13 -1.37 4.93
C ALA A 77 -12.61 -0.98 6.32
N ILE A 78 -13.17 0.10 6.90
CA ILE A 78 -12.85 0.53 8.26
C ILE A 78 -13.17 -0.57 9.26
N GLN A 79 -14.32 -1.22 9.11
CA GLN A 79 -14.76 -2.27 10.02
C GLN A 79 -13.90 -3.54 9.90
N GLY A 80 -13.61 -3.97 8.67
CA GLY A 80 -12.73 -5.10 8.37
C GLY A 80 -11.35 -4.89 8.97
N PHE A 81 -10.77 -3.70 8.77
CA PHE A 81 -9.48 -3.35 9.34
C PHE A 81 -9.47 -3.43 10.87
N ARG A 82 -10.49 -2.87 11.54
CA ARG A 82 -10.56 -2.86 13.01
C ARG A 82 -10.71 -4.25 13.62
N LYS A 83 -11.50 -5.12 13.00
CA LYS A 83 -11.90 -6.40 13.59
C LYS A 83 -10.97 -7.55 13.22
N HIS A 84 -10.43 -7.54 12.01
CA HIS A 84 -9.84 -8.74 11.41
C HIS A 84 -8.44 -8.53 10.84
N ALA A 85 -8.06 -7.30 10.50
CA ALA A 85 -6.75 -7.06 9.88
C ALA A 85 -5.63 -6.90 10.91
N HIS A 86 -4.43 -7.24 10.48
CA HIS A 86 -3.22 -6.86 11.21
C HIS A 86 -3.10 -5.33 11.28
N PRO A 87 -2.52 -4.78 12.36
CA PRO A 87 -2.34 -3.34 12.53
C PRO A 87 -1.14 -2.83 11.70
N VAL A 88 -1.11 -3.19 10.42
CA VAL A 88 -0.07 -2.82 9.46
C VAL A 88 -0.71 -2.30 8.18
N ILE A 89 -0.27 -1.13 7.76
CA ILE A 89 -0.81 -0.43 6.60
C ILE A 89 0.33 -0.02 5.71
N VAL A 90 0.16 -0.26 4.43
CA VAL A 90 1.11 0.08 3.39
C VAL A 90 0.59 1.31 2.65
N VAL A 91 1.45 2.31 2.48
CA VAL A 91 1.08 3.62 1.95
C VAL A 91 1.99 3.96 0.80
N ASP A 92 1.39 4.43 -0.28
CA ASP A 92 2.11 4.99 -1.42
C ASP A 92 1.39 6.21 -1.98
N GLY A 93 2.16 7.13 -2.54
CA GLY A 93 1.69 8.37 -3.14
C GLY A 93 1.90 8.35 -4.63
N THR A 94 0.87 8.69 -5.39
CA THR A 94 0.99 8.76 -6.85
C THR A 94 0.50 10.09 -7.41
N PHE A 95 1.20 10.62 -8.41
CA PHE A 95 0.88 11.92 -8.98
C PHE A 95 -0.37 11.86 -9.85
N LEU A 96 -1.30 12.79 -9.61
CA LEU A 96 -2.39 13.08 -10.54
C LEU A 96 -1.83 13.82 -11.76
N THR A 97 -2.20 13.35 -12.95
CA THR A 97 -1.65 13.83 -14.22
C THR A 97 -2.62 14.71 -15.00
N GLY A 98 -3.85 14.89 -14.50
CA GLY A 98 -4.86 15.81 -15.04
C GLY A 98 -4.46 17.30 -14.97
N LYS A 99 -5.43 18.18 -15.23
CA LYS A 99 -5.25 19.64 -15.26
C LYS A 99 -4.76 20.19 -13.92
N TYR A 100 -5.40 19.79 -12.83
CA TYR A 100 -4.93 20.11 -11.49
C TYR A 100 -3.99 19.00 -11.02
N LYS A 101 -2.71 19.36 -10.86
CA LYS A 101 -1.71 18.45 -10.30
C LYS A 101 -2.03 18.21 -8.83
N GLY A 102 -1.55 17.09 -8.32
CA GLY A 102 -1.75 16.68 -6.93
C GLY A 102 -1.16 15.31 -6.67
N ILE A 103 -1.28 14.86 -5.42
CA ILE A 103 -0.84 13.54 -5.01
C ILE A 103 -2.05 12.78 -4.48
N LEU A 104 -2.35 11.65 -5.08
CA LEU A 104 -3.29 10.67 -4.56
C LEU A 104 -2.51 9.72 -3.64
N PHE A 105 -2.81 9.77 -2.34
CA PHE A 105 -2.31 8.80 -1.38
C PHE A 105 -3.26 7.62 -1.28
N VAL A 106 -2.73 6.42 -1.48
CA VAL A 106 -3.46 5.17 -1.27
C VAL A 106 -2.83 4.43 -0.11
N ALA A 107 -3.68 3.99 0.81
CA ALA A 107 -3.34 3.09 1.89
C ALA A 107 -4.04 1.75 1.70
N VAL A 108 -3.28 0.69 1.90
CA VAL A 108 -3.69 -0.69 1.65
C VAL A 108 -3.25 -1.53 2.82
N THR A 109 -4.11 -2.42 3.30
CA THR A 109 -3.70 -3.49 4.20
C THR A 109 -3.55 -4.77 3.36
N HIS A 110 -2.78 -5.75 3.84
CA HIS A 110 -2.62 -6.99 3.08
C HIS A 110 -3.88 -7.87 3.19
N ASP A 111 -4.59 -7.76 4.32
CA ASP A 111 -5.85 -8.46 4.58
C ASP A 111 -7.04 -7.78 3.87
N ASP A 112 -6.92 -6.48 3.56
CA ASP A 112 -7.91 -5.71 2.83
C ASP A 112 -7.31 -4.47 2.12
N VAL A 113 -7.66 -4.29 0.86
CA VAL A 113 -7.22 -3.12 0.10
C VAL A 113 -8.37 -2.15 0.12
N ASP A 114 -8.30 -1.05 0.89
CA ASP A 114 -9.05 0.20 0.68
C ASP A 114 -8.87 1.21 1.82
N MET A 115 -8.07 2.26 1.60
CA MET A 115 -8.18 3.48 2.41
C MET A 115 -7.45 4.68 1.81
N VAL A 116 -8.02 5.88 1.92
CA VAL A 116 -7.28 7.14 1.79
C VAL A 116 -7.05 7.69 3.20
N LEU A 117 -5.78 7.97 3.54
CA LEU A 117 -5.34 8.25 4.91
C LEU A 117 -5.84 9.58 5.46
N SER A 118 -6.88 9.53 6.30
CA SER A 118 -6.89 10.26 7.57
C SER A 118 -7.98 9.70 8.49
N GLN A 119 -7.76 9.86 9.81
CA GLN A 119 -8.56 9.29 10.89
C GLN A 119 -8.57 7.77 11.02
N LEU A 120 -7.63 7.09 10.38
CA LEU A 120 -7.18 5.78 10.84
C LEU A 120 -6.90 5.77 12.34
N GLU A 121 -6.36 6.84 12.93
CA GLU A 121 -6.07 6.88 14.36
C GLU A 121 -7.32 6.94 15.23
N ARG A 122 -8.38 7.64 14.76
CA ARG A 122 -9.68 7.65 15.42
C ARG A 122 -10.47 6.36 15.16
N ALA A 123 -10.25 5.75 14.00
CA ALA A 123 -10.87 4.48 13.66
C ALA A 123 -10.18 3.30 14.34
N TYR A 124 -8.88 3.36 14.47
CA TYR A 124 -8.04 2.39 15.12
C TYR A 124 -8.07 2.66 16.62
N SER A 125 -9.19 2.29 17.25
CA SER A 125 -9.34 2.25 18.71
C SER A 125 -8.72 0.97 19.29
N SER A 126 -7.55 0.57 18.79
CA SER A 126 -6.88 -0.65 19.22
C SER A 126 -5.70 -0.31 20.15
N PRO A 127 -5.48 -1.10 21.22
CA PRO A 127 -4.33 -0.92 22.11
C PRO A 127 -3.00 -1.27 21.43
N ASN A 128 -3.03 -2.02 20.32
CA ASN A 128 -1.81 -2.41 19.61
C ASN A 128 -1.22 -1.20 18.87
N PRO A 129 0.11 -1.03 18.80
CA PRO A 129 0.70 0.05 18.00
C PRO A 129 0.49 -0.20 16.49
N LEU A 130 0.03 0.82 15.77
CA LEU A 130 -0.10 0.81 14.31
C LEU A 130 1.28 0.90 13.65
N LEU A 131 1.55 0.06 12.64
CA LEU A 131 2.71 0.18 11.78
C LEU A 131 2.31 0.68 10.39
N ILE A 132 2.92 1.77 9.93
CA ILE A 132 2.77 2.29 8.57
C ILE A 132 4.04 1.99 7.79
N VAL A 133 3.92 1.34 6.64
CA VAL A 133 5.03 1.03 5.73
C VAL A 133 4.90 1.89 4.48
N SER A 134 5.96 2.61 4.09
CA SER A 134 5.96 3.41 2.85
C SER A 134 7.28 3.33 2.09
N ASP A 135 7.33 3.90 0.89
CA ASP A 135 8.53 4.03 0.06
C ASP A 135 9.65 4.89 0.68
N GLY A 136 9.34 5.64 1.75
CA GLY A 136 10.27 6.54 2.43
C GLY A 136 10.35 7.94 1.86
N ALA A 137 9.43 8.35 0.98
CA ALA A 137 9.34 9.74 0.54
C ALA A 137 9.26 10.69 1.74
N LYS A 138 10.00 11.81 1.70
CA LYS A 138 10.05 12.78 2.81
C LYS A 138 8.66 13.36 3.12
N SER A 139 7.87 13.63 2.09
CA SER A 139 6.49 14.13 2.22
C SER A 139 5.61 13.14 3.00
N ILE A 140 5.67 11.84 2.67
CA ILE A 140 4.94 10.79 3.36
C ILE A 140 5.43 10.64 4.79
N SER A 141 6.75 10.63 4.99
CA SER A 141 7.35 10.50 6.33
C SER A 141 6.94 11.65 7.27
N ASN A 142 6.88 12.87 6.75
CA ASN A 142 6.42 14.04 7.50
C ASN A 142 4.90 13.97 7.76
N ALA A 143 4.10 13.59 6.77
CA ALA A 143 2.66 13.42 6.93
C ALA A 143 2.33 12.37 8.00
N ILE A 144 3.04 11.24 8.03
CA ILE A 144 2.86 10.20 9.05
C ILE A 144 3.16 10.76 10.45
N LYS A 145 4.25 11.50 10.64
CA LYS A 145 4.59 12.09 11.94
C LYS A 145 3.53 13.07 12.44
N THR A 146 2.94 13.85 11.53
CA THR A 146 1.94 14.86 11.87
C THR A 146 0.55 14.26 12.09
N VAL A 147 0.13 13.33 11.23
CA VAL A 147 -1.23 12.77 11.21
C VAL A 147 -1.37 11.53 12.10
N PHE A 148 -0.28 10.78 12.29
CA PHE A 148 -0.24 9.54 13.07
C PHE A 148 0.96 9.52 14.03
N PRO A 149 1.06 10.46 14.99
CA PRO A 149 2.22 10.59 15.87
C PRO A 149 2.49 9.33 16.71
N ARG A 150 1.46 8.53 17.00
CA ARG A 150 1.58 7.26 17.73
C ARG A 150 1.92 6.06 16.84
N ALA A 151 1.78 6.18 15.52
CA ALA A 151 2.11 5.08 14.62
C ALA A 151 3.63 4.94 14.48
N LYS A 152 4.10 3.69 14.43
CA LYS A 152 5.45 3.40 14.00
C LYS A 152 5.50 3.45 12.48
N HIS A 153 6.63 3.86 11.94
CA HIS A 153 6.83 3.97 10.49
C HIS A 153 8.00 3.10 10.06
N GLY A 154 7.76 2.17 9.15
CA GLY A 154 8.77 1.35 8.48
C GLY A 154 8.92 1.69 7.00
N LEU A 155 10.07 1.37 6.42
CA LEU A 155 10.37 1.61 5.01
C LEU A 155 10.26 0.33 4.18
N CYS A 156 9.65 0.41 3.01
CA CYS A 156 9.57 -0.69 2.08
C CYS A 156 10.97 -1.22 1.71
N ILE A 157 11.20 -2.50 1.97
CA ILE A 157 12.50 -3.15 1.73
C ILE A 157 12.83 -3.20 0.24
N VAL A 158 11.84 -3.36 -0.64
CA VAL A 158 12.05 -3.32 -2.09
C VAL A 158 12.57 -1.96 -2.54
N HIS A 159 12.01 -0.87 -2.02
CA HIS A 159 12.48 0.49 -2.32
C HIS A 159 13.90 0.72 -1.77
N MET A 160 14.19 0.24 -0.56
CA MET A 160 15.56 0.29 -0.02
C MET A 160 16.54 -0.52 -0.89
N MET A 161 16.17 -1.72 -1.34
CA MET A 161 16.98 -2.54 -2.24
C MET A 161 17.24 -1.84 -3.58
N ARG A 162 16.25 -1.13 -4.13
CA ARG A 162 16.44 -0.31 -5.35
C ARG A 162 17.49 0.78 -5.13
N ASN A 163 17.46 1.45 -3.96
CA ASN A 163 18.46 2.46 -3.60
C ASN A 163 19.85 1.85 -3.34
N MET A 164 19.93 0.58 -2.96
CA MET A 164 21.18 -0.16 -2.78
C MET A 164 21.82 -0.68 -4.06
N LYS A 165 21.17 -0.53 -5.23
CA LYS A 165 21.72 -0.98 -6.52
C LYS A 165 23.12 -0.45 -6.80
N VAL A 166 23.43 0.76 -6.32
CA VAL A 166 24.75 1.40 -6.46
C VAL A 166 25.89 0.62 -5.78
N TYR A 167 25.59 -0.24 -4.81
CA TYR A 167 26.57 -1.06 -4.09
C TYR A 167 26.70 -2.50 -4.63
N GLY A 168 25.93 -2.85 -5.66
CA GLY A 168 25.98 -4.16 -6.31
C GLY A 168 25.05 -5.22 -5.71
N ARG A 169 24.95 -6.36 -6.40
CA ARG A 169 23.99 -7.44 -6.07
C ARG A 169 24.29 -8.13 -4.73
N GLU A 170 25.57 -8.26 -4.37
CA GLU A 170 25.96 -8.90 -3.10
C GLU A 170 25.46 -8.10 -1.88
N ALA A 171 25.64 -6.78 -1.91
CA ALA A 171 25.10 -5.88 -0.89
C ALA A 171 23.57 -6.02 -0.75
N ILE A 172 22.84 -6.04 -1.87
CA ILE A 172 21.39 -6.21 -1.90
C ILE A 172 20.97 -7.54 -1.26
N ASN A 173 21.68 -8.63 -1.57
CA ASN A 173 21.38 -9.96 -1.04
C ASN A 173 21.62 -10.03 0.48
N LEU A 174 22.76 -9.52 0.95
CA LEU A 174 23.08 -9.46 2.37
C LEU A 174 22.07 -8.60 3.14
N PHE A 175 21.74 -7.42 2.63
CA PHE A 175 20.72 -6.56 3.21
C PHE A 175 19.35 -7.23 3.24
N SER A 176 18.91 -7.83 2.13
CA SER A 176 17.60 -8.50 2.05
C SER A 176 17.50 -9.58 3.12
N LYS A 177 18.48 -10.48 3.18
CA LYS A 177 18.53 -11.54 4.22
C LYS A 177 18.51 -10.96 5.64
N ALA A 178 19.24 -9.87 5.88
CA ALA A 178 19.27 -9.21 7.19
C ALA A 178 17.90 -8.57 7.53
N ALA A 179 17.26 -7.91 6.57
CA ALA A 179 15.99 -7.22 6.75
C ALA A 179 14.85 -8.19 7.06
N PHE A 180 14.84 -9.35 6.40
CA PHE A 180 13.81 -10.39 6.58
C PHE A 180 14.09 -11.34 7.76
N ALA A 181 15.28 -11.30 8.36
CA ALA A 181 15.64 -12.16 9.48
C ALA A 181 14.68 -11.99 10.66
N PHE A 182 14.19 -13.12 11.19
CA PHE A 182 13.37 -13.15 12.39
C PHE A 182 14.21 -12.94 13.66
N ASP A 183 15.39 -13.55 13.71
CA ASP A 183 16.33 -13.43 14.82
C ASP A 183 17.20 -12.19 14.66
N GLY A 184 17.28 -11.40 15.74
CA GLY A 184 18.18 -10.26 15.85
C GLY A 184 19.64 -10.64 15.66
N ASN A 185 20.08 -11.80 16.15
CA ASN A 185 21.47 -12.25 16.01
C ASN A 185 21.83 -12.56 14.55
N VAL A 186 20.90 -13.19 13.81
CA VAL A 186 21.06 -13.43 12.37
C VAL A 186 21.14 -12.11 11.62
N CYS A 187 20.25 -11.16 11.94
CA CYS A 187 20.29 -9.81 11.38
C CYS A 187 21.64 -9.12 11.64
N SER A 188 22.11 -9.10 12.90
CA SER A 188 23.39 -8.50 13.29
C SER A 188 24.60 -9.17 12.62
N THR A 189 24.56 -10.49 12.43
CA THR A 189 25.64 -11.21 11.75
C THR A 189 25.71 -10.81 10.28
N LEU A 190 24.56 -10.74 9.61
CA LEU A 190 24.48 -10.35 8.20
C LEU A 190 24.83 -8.88 7.98
N THR A 191 24.42 -7.96 8.88
CA THR A 191 24.81 -6.55 8.80
C THR A 191 26.30 -6.35 9.07
N ARG A 192 26.90 -7.12 9.98
CA ARG A 192 28.36 -7.11 10.18
C ARG A 192 29.11 -7.63 8.95
N LYS A 193 28.58 -8.66 8.28
CA LYS A 193 29.14 -9.13 6.99
C LYS A 193 29.02 -8.03 5.93
N LEU A 194 27.88 -7.36 5.85
CA LEU A 194 27.68 -6.22 4.96
C LEU A 194 28.67 -5.08 5.27
N GLN A 195 28.91 -4.75 6.54
CA GLN A 195 29.87 -3.72 6.94
C GLN A 195 31.30 -4.03 6.44
N LYS A 196 31.73 -5.30 6.53
CA LYS A 196 33.06 -5.72 6.09
C LYS A 196 33.24 -5.63 4.58
N ILE A 197 32.23 -6.02 3.81
CA ILE A 197 32.33 -6.13 2.33
C ILE A 197 31.94 -4.81 1.66
N HIS A 198 30.92 -4.14 2.19
CA HIS A 198 30.32 -2.93 1.63
C HIS A 198 30.07 -1.88 2.75
N PRO A 199 31.12 -1.26 3.32
CA PRO A 199 30.99 -0.33 4.44
C PRO A 199 30.07 0.86 4.14
N GLY A 200 30.13 1.42 2.92
CA GLY A 200 29.23 2.51 2.51
C GLY A 200 27.76 2.11 2.44
N ALA A 201 27.45 0.84 2.09
CA ALA A 201 26.08 0.32 2.11
C ALA A 201 25.59 0.17 3.55
N TYR A 202 26.44 -0.35 4.43
CA TYR A 202 26.15 -0.47 5.86
C TYR A 202 25.87 0.90 6.51
N GLU A 203 26.72 1.90 6.28
CA GLU A 203 26.53 3.25 6.83
C GLU A 203 25.19 3.85 6.37
N ASN A 204 24.83 3.68 5.10
CA ASN A 204 23.59 4.17 4.53
C ASN A 204 22.35 3.57 5.25
N ILE A 205 22.30 2.23 5.39
CA ILE A 205 21.15 1.57 6.04
C ILE A 205 21.11 1.80 7.55
N MET A 206 22.27 1.97 8.21
CA MET A 206 22.33 2.23 9.64
C MET A 206 21.93 3.67 9.97
N LYS A 207 22.24 4.63 9.08
CA LYS A 207 21.77 6.03 9.18
C LYS A 207 20.24 6.14 9.17
N ILE A 208 19.55 5.26 8.44
CA ILE A 208 18.08 5.18 8.42
C ILE A 208 17.55 4.67 9.77
N GLY A 209 18.30 3.81 10.44
CA GLY A 209 17.97 3.21 11.73
C GLY A 209 17.33 1.83 11.59
N LEU A 210 17.82 0.87 12.38
CA LEU A 210 17.46 -0.55 12.29
C LEU A 210 15.95 -0.80 12.38
N LYS A 211 15.25 -0.08 13.27
CA LYS A 211 13.80 -0.20 13.51
C LYS A 211 12.94 0.12 12.28
N LYS A 212 13.47 0.87 11.31
CA LYS A 212 12.77 1.25 10.07
C LYS A 212 12.69 0.11 9.06
N TRP A 213 13.64 -0.83 9.09
CA TRP A 213 13.81 -1.78 8.00
C TRP A 213 14.01 -3.22 8.45
N ALA A 214 14.65 -3.47 9.60
CA ALA A 214 14.83 -4.84 10.08
C ALA A 214 13.55 -5.35 10.73
N ARG A 215 13.11 -6.54 10.32
CA ARG A 215 11.97 -7.23 10.93
C ARG A 215 12.22 -7.52 12.41
N SER A 216 13.39 -8.08 12.73
CA SER A 216 13.79 -8.47 14.09
C SER A 216 13.93 -7.31 15.07
N ALA A 217 14.07 -6.08 14.60
CA ALA A 217 14.26 -4.89 15.44
C ALA A 217 13.05 -3.95 15.46
N CYS A 218 11.99 -4.26 14.71
CA CYS A 218 10.83 -3.37 14.64
C CYS A 218 10.05 -3.40 15.97
N ASP A 219 9.66 -2.23 16.47
CA ASP A 219 8.88 -2.10 17.72
C ASP A 219 7.47 -2.72 17.60
N VAL A 220 7.02 -2.97 16.37
CA VAL A 220 5.73 -3.61 16.07
C VAL A 220 6.00 -4.83 15.22
N ARG A 221 5.23 -5.90 15.44
CA ARG A 221 5.27 -7.07 14.54
C ARG A 221 4.95 -6.61 13.13
N ARG A 222 5.97 -6.65 12.27
CA ARG A 222 5.88 -6.28 10.86
C ARG A 222 5.32 -7.41 9.98
N PHE A 223 5.13 -8.59 10.56
CA PHE A 223 4.66 -9.80 9.88
C PHE A 223 5.43 -10.01 8.55
N HIS A 224 4.75 -10.24 7.43
CA HIS A 224 5.32 -10.31 6.09
C HIS A 224 5.19 -8.99 5.30
N TYR A 225 4.75 -7.90 5.94
CA TYR A 225 4.42 -6.60 5.34
C TYR A 225 5.69 -5.75 5.18
N MET A 226 6.72 -6.34 4.57
CA MET A 226 8.01 -5.70 4.36
C MET A 226 8.05 -4.88 3.06
N THR A 227 7.05 -5.06 2.19
CA THR A 227 7.02 -4.51 0.83
C THR A 227 5.78 -3.66 0.58
N SER A 228 5.86 -2.80 -0.43
CA SER A 228 4.74 -1.98 -0.92
C SER A 228 4.02 -2.58 -2.12
N ASN A 229 4.18 -3.87 -2.40
CA ASN A 229 3.68 -4.48 -3.63
C ASN A 229 2.16 -4.34 -3.81
N ALA A 230 1.39 -4.49 -2.72
CA ALA A 230 -0.07 -4.39 -2.77
C ALA A 230 -0.53 -2.99 -3.22
N VAL A 231 0.06 -1.93 -2.65
CA VAL A 231 -0.26 -0.56 -3.04
C VAL A 231 0.36 -0.17 -4.40
N GLU A 232 1.55 -0.66 -4.74
CA GLU A 232 2.16 -0.46 -6.07
C GLU A 232 1.26 -1.06 -7.17
N THR A 233 0.76 -2.29 -6.96
CA THR A 233 -0.15 -2.97 -7.88
C THR A 233 -1.49 -2.24 -7.98
N PHE A 234 -2.03 -1.77 -6.86
CA PHE A 234 -3.23 -0.93 -6.86
C PHE A 234 -3.01 0.33 -7.68
N ASN A 235 -1.92 1.04 -7.41
CA ASN A 235 -1.56 2.26 -8.11
C ASN A 235 -1.42 2.02 -9.61
N ALA A 236 -0.81 0.91 -10.03
CA ALA A 236 -0.71 0.54 -11.45
C ALA A 236 -2.08 0.35 -12.12
N ARG A 237 -3.06 -0.25 -11.42
CA ARG A 237 -4.43 -0.47 -11.95
C ARG A 237 -5.21 0.83 -12.18
N ILE A 238 -4.92 1.88 -11.41
CA ILE A 238 -5.63 3.16 -11.50
C ILE A 238 -4.86 4.22 -12.30
N ILE A 239 -3.77 3.85 -13.00
CA ILE A 239 -2.91 4.83 -13.69
C ILE A 239 -3.66 5.69 -14.70
N TRP A 240 -4.61 5.10 -15.43
CA TRP A 240 -5.45 5.79 -16.41
C TRP A 240 -6.40 6.79 -15.74
N ALA A 241 -6.92 6.44 -14.55
CA ALA A 241 -7.84 7.27 -13.79
C ALA A 241 -7.19 8.56 -13.29
N ARG A 242 -5.86 8.60 -13.13
CA ARG A 242 -5.11 9.79 -12.65
C ARG A 242 -5.24 11.02 -13.55
N THR A 243 -5.73 10.85 -14.78
CA THR A 243 -5.99 11.95 -15.73
C THR A 243 -7.39 12.53 -15.59
N LEU A 244 -8.28 11.88 -14.83
CA LEU A 244 -9.69 12.22 -14.72
C LEU A 244 -9.95 13.29 -13.65
N PRO A 245 -11.11 13.96 -13.70
CA PRO A 245 -11.56 14.83 -12.62
C PRO A 245 -11.62 14.11 -11.27
N VAL A 246 -11.39 14.83 -10.17
CA VAL A 246 -11.20 14.25 -8.82
C VAL A 246 -12.38 13.39 -8.36
N THR A 247 -13.62 13.80 -8.62
CA THR A 247 -14.81 13.02 -8.26
C THR A 247 -14.91 11.72 -9.04
N SER A 248 -14.48 11.72 -10.30
CA SER A 248 -14.42 10.52 -11.13
C SER A 248 -13.33 9.56 -10.64
N VAL A 249 -12.19 10.09 -10.19
CA VAL A 249 -11.15 9.28 -9.51
C VAL A 249 -11.74 8.63 -8.26
N LEU A 250 -12.42 9.39 -7.40
CA LEU A 250 -13.03 8.85 -6.17
C LEU A 250 -14.11 7.82 -6.45
N GLU A 251 -14.92 8.02 -7.49
CA GLU A 251 -15.95 7.07 -7.92
C GLU A 251 -15.34 5.76 -8.44
N ILE A 252 -14.25 5.84 -9.21
CA ILE A 252 -13.51 4.66 -9.67
C ILE A 252 -12.92 3.91 -8.48
N LEU A 253 -12.31 4.63 -7.54
CA LEU A 253 -11.76 4.01 -6.33
C LEU A 253 -12.87 3.30 -5.55
N ARG A 254 -13.98 3.99 -5.24
CA ARG A 254 -15.18 3.40 -4.61
C ARG A 254 -15.67 2.14 -5.35
N SER A 255 -15.77 2.20 -6.67
CA SER A 255 -16.25 1.08 -7.50
C SER A 255 -15.30 -0.13 -7.45
N ILE A 256 -13.98 0.11 -7.46
CA ILE A 256 -12.98 -0.96 -7.30
C ILE A 256 -13.11 -1.61 -5.92
N SER A 257 -13.19 -0.78 -4.88
CA SER A 257 -13.38 -1.19 -3.49
C SER A 257 -14.59 -2.11 -3.33
N GLU A 258 -15.76 -1.64 -3.76
CA GLU A 258 -17.02 -2.40 -3.65
C GLU A 258 -16.98 -3.72 -4.42
N LYS A 259 -16.41 -3.73 -5.62
CA LYS A 259 -16.25 -4.96 -6.41
C LYS A 259 -15.35 -5.97 -5.71
N TRP A 260 -14.32 -5.52 -5.00
CA TRP A 260 -13.44 -6.41 -4.24
C TRP A 260 -14.12 -6.95 -2.99
N PHE A 261 -14.84 -6.11 -2.24
CA PHE A 261 -15.66 -6.59 -1.13
C PHE A 261 -16.67 -7.63 -1.59
N TYR A 262 -17.38 -7.36 -2.69
CA TYR A 262 -18.35 -8.30 -3.26
C TYR A 262 -17.70 -9.63 -3.63
N LYS A 263 -16.57 -9.60 -4.37
CA LYS A 263 -15.85 -10.82 -4.77
C LYS A 263 -15.34 -11.62 -3.57
N ARG A 264 -14.73 -10.96 -2.59
CA ARG A 264 -14.21 -11.63 -1.38
C ARG A 264 -15.33 -12.21 -0.54
N ASN A 265 -16.44 -11.49 -0.38
CA ASN A 265 -17.60 -11.98 0.36
C ASN A 265 -18.21 -13.21 -0.34
N LYS A 266 -18.39 -13.14 -1.66
CA LYS A 266 -18.88 -14.29 -2.43
C LYS A 266 -17.95 -15.51 -2.29
N ALA A 267 -16.65 -15.31 -2.46
CA ALA A 267 -15.67 -16.38 -2.29
C ALA A 267 -15.67 -16.96 -0.87
N ALA A 268 -15.88 -16.14 0.16
CA ALA A 268 -15.97 -16.61 1.53
C ALA A 268 -17.24 -17.45 1.78
N MET A 269 -18.36 -17.11 1.15
CA MET A 269 -19.61 -17.86 1.25
C MET A 269 -19.57 -19.21 0.51
N GLU A 270 -18.74 -19.32 -0.52
CA GLU A 270 -18.59 -20.53 -1.36
C GLU A 270 -17.47 -21.46 -0.86
N ARG A 271 -16.80 -21.14 0.27
CA ARG A 271 -15.69 -21.94 0.79
C ARG A 271 -16.16 -23.05 1.72
N ASP A 272 -15.50 -24.20 1.58
CA ASP A 272 -15.74 -25.41 2.40
C ASP A 272 -14.75 -25.55 3.58
N HIS A 273 -13.76 -24.66 3.66
CA HIS A 273 -12.66 -24.70 4.65
C HIS A 273 -12.52 -23.37 5.37
N GLU A 274 -12.05 -23.43 6.63
CA GLU A 274 -11.93 -22.26 7.52
C GLU A 274 -10.83 -21.28 7.07
N LEU A 275 -9.78 -21.76 6.39
CA LEU A 275 -8.67 -20.91 5.94
C LEU A 275 -8.87 -20.38 4.50
N THR A 276 -8.08 -19.37 4.14
CA THR A 276 -7.98 -18.94 2.74
C THR A 276 -7.28 -20.01 1.91
N GLU A 277 -7.56 -20.08 0.61
CA GLU A 277 -6.90 -21.04 -0.31
C GLU A 277 -5.37 -20.94 -0.25
N ASP A 278 -4.82 -19.74 -0.17
CA ASP A 278 -3.37 -19.53 -0.02
C ASP A 278 -2.85 -20.08 1.32
N ALA A 279 -3.61 -19.92 2.40
CA ALA A 279 -3.23 -20.43 3.72
C ALA A 279 -3.35 -21.96 3.78
N GLU A 280 -4.39 -22.55 3.21
CA GLU A 280 -4.52 -24.01 3.04
C GLU A 280 -3.35 -24.57 2.25
N LYS A 281 -2.99 -23.92 1.14
CA LYS A 281 -1.84 -24.32 0.32
C LYS A 281 -0.54 -24.26 1.12
N LEU A 282 -0.29 -23.15 1.82
CA LEU A 282 0.90 -22.99 2.66
C LEU A 282 0.96 -24.02 3.79
N LEU A 283 -0.19 -24.32 4.40
CA LEU A 283 -0.30 -25.33 5.44
C LEU A 283 -0.03 -26.72 4.88
N GLY A 284 -0.61 -27.07 3.73
CA GLY A 284 -0.35 -28.32 3.02
C GLY A 284 1.13 -28.49 2.68
N GLU A 285 1.77 -27.47 2.10
CA GLU A 285 3.20 -27.49 1.81
C GLU A 285 4.07 -27.63 3.08
N ALA A 286 3.65 -27.00 4.18
CA ALA A 286 4.34 -27.09 5.46
C ALA A 286 4.20 -28.49 6.08
N ILE A 287 3.02 -29.10 5.97
CA ILE A 287 2.76 -30.48 6.41
C ILE A 287 3.59 -31.46 5.59
N GLU A 288 3.61 -31.35 4.26
CA GLU A 288 4.41 -32.21 3.39
C GLU A 288 5.91 -32.11 3.68
N LYS A 289 6.42 -30.90 3.93
CA LYS A 289 7.82 -30.69 4.33
C LYS A 289 8.08 -31.24 5.71
N GLY A 290 7.19 -30.97 6.67
CA GLY A 290 7.30 -31.43 8.05
C GLY A 290 7.25 -32.95 8.18
N ALA A 291 6.48 -33.65 7.34
CA ALA A 291 6.41 -35.10 7.29
C ALA A 291 7.74 -35.76 6.92
N LYS A 292 8.66 -35.03 6.28
CA LYS A 292 10.02 -35.49 5.94
C LYS A 292 11.03 -35.23 7.06
N LEU A 293 10.62 -34.59 8.15
CA LEU A 293 11.51 -34.23 9.26
C LEU A 293 11.35 -35.23 10.41
N ARG A 294 12.47 -35.64 11.00
CA ARG A 294 12.50 -36.49 12.19
C ARG A 294 12.79 -35.63 13.42
N ALA A 295 11.85 -35.61 14.37
CA ALA A 295 12.01 -34.93 15.64
C ALA A 295 12.49 -35.91 16.73
N GLU A 296 13.63 -35.63 17.34
CA GLU A 296 14.19 -36.40 18.46
C GLU A 296 14.04 -35.58 19.76
N PRO A 297 13.46 -36.13 20.83
CA PRO A 297 13.33 -35.41 22.10
C PRO A 297 14.71 -35.21 22.75
N ILE A 298 15.01 -33.98 23.16
CA ILE A 298 16.24 -33.60 23.88
C ILE A 298 15.95 -32.95 25.25
N GLY A 299 14.69 -32.93 25.67
CA GLY A 299 14.23 -32.41 26.94
C GLY A 299 12.71 -32.38 27.04
N SER A 300 12.17 -31.96 28.18
CA SER A 300 10.72 -32.01 28.48
C SER A 300 9.82 -31.28 27.46
N ASN A 301 10.36 -30.27 26.75
CA ASN A 301 9.67 -29.54 25.67
C ASN A 301 10.66 -29.06 24.58
N LYS A 302 11.76 -29.78 24.36
CA LYS A 302 12.76 -29.44 23.34
C LYS A 302 13.00 -30.63 22.43
N PHE A 303 13.00 -30.39 21.13
CA PHE A 303 13.21 -31.39 20.10
C PHE A 303 14.35 -30.97 19.20
N ASN A 304 15.19 -31.92 18.81
CA ASN A 304 16.14 -31.77 17.73
C ASN A 304 15.47 -32.25 16.45
N VAL A 305 15.35 -31.38 15.45
CA VAL A 305 14.67 -31.69 14.18
C VAL A 305 15.72 -31.90 13.11
N LYS A 306 15.74 -33.09 12.51
CA LYS A 306 16.67 -33.48 11.44
C LYS A 306 15.90 -33.78 10.16
N ASP A 307 16.55 -33.59 9.01
CA ASP A 307 16.03 -34.11 7.75
C ASP A 307 16.00 -35.66 7.83
N GLY A 308 14.86 -36.25 7.45
CA GLY A 308 14.62 -37.69 7.47
C GLY A 308 15.13 -38.44 6.25
#